data_AF-A0A942CEA7-F1
#
_entry.id   AF-A0A942CEA7-F1
#
_cell.length_a   1.000
_cell.length_b   1.000
_cell.length_c   1.000
_cell.angle_alpha   90.00
_cell.angle_beta   90.00
_cell.angle_gamma   90.00
#
_symmetry.space_group_name_H-M   'P 1'
#
loop_
_entity.id
_entity.type
_entity.pdbx_description
1 polymer ?
#
loop_
_entity_poly.entity_id
_entity_poly.type
_entity_poly.pdbx_seq_one_letter_code
_entity_poly.pdbx_strand_id
1 'polypeptide(L)'
;MGELFQPTHIMILMVLLFFFPIIVVPYWFIFKKAGFPPAISLLMFFPLLNLLILYIVAFSRWKVVPAEQIPQHQYSYPPAPQM
;
A
#
# COMPACT_ATOMS: atom_id res chain seq x y z
N MET A 1 0.14 -38.02 -11.20
CA MET A 1 -0.68 -36.84 -11.56
C MET A 1 -1.86 -36.58 -10.60
N GLY A 2 -2.27 -37.54 -9.75
CA GLY A 2 -3.38 -37.35 -8.80
C GLY A 2 -3.05 -36.60 -7.50
N GLU A 3 -1.77 -36.49 -7.13
CA GLU A 3 -1.32 -35.84 -5.87
C GLU A 3 -1.57 -34.31 -5.86
N LEU A 4 -1.54 -33.65 -7.02
CA LEU A 4 -1.72 -32.19 -7.16
C LEU A 4 -3.17 -31.72 -6.90
N PHE A 5 -4.15 -32.60 -7.13
CA PHE A 5 -5.58 -32.31 -7.00
C PHE A 5 -6.19 -32.87 -5.72
N GLN A 6 -5.35 -33.24 -4.74
CA GLN A 6 -5.84 -33.63 -3.44
C GLN A 6 -6.66 -32.47 -2.83
N PRO A 7 -7.78 -32.74 -2.14
CA PRO A 7 -8.64 -31.68 -1.58
C PRO A 7 -7.88 -30.66 -0.73
N THR A 8 -6.83 -31.08 -0.04
CA THR A 8 -5.93 -30.23 0.75
C THR A 8 -5.18 -29.20 -0.09
N HIS A 9 -4.58 -29.61 -1.21
CA HIS A 9 -3.86 -28.71 -2.11
C HIS A 9 -4.79 -27.69 -2.75
N ILE A 10 -6.01 -28.10 -3.13
CA ILE A 10 -7.03 -27.19 -3.68
C ILE A 10 -7.41 -26.13 -2.65
N MET A 11 -7.66 -26.52 -1.39
CA MET A 11 -7.94 -25.58 -0.32
C MET A 11 -6.80 -24.58 -0.12
N ILE A 12 -5.54 -25.04 -0.13
CA ILE A 12 -4.36 -24.17 0.01
C ILE A 12 -4.28 -23.18 -1.17
N LEU A 13 -4.48 -23.64 -2.41
CA LEU A 13 -4.45 -22.77 -3.59
C LEU A 13 -5.55 -21.70 -3.55
N MET A 14 -6.77 -22.06 -3.12
CA MET A 14 -7.86 -21.10 -2.96
C MET A 14 -7.53 -20.03 -1.91
N VAL A 15 -6.97 -20.43 -0.77
CA VAL A 15 -6.54 -19.51 0.29
C VAL A 15 -5.43 -18.59 -0.24
N LEU A 16 -4.41 -19.14 -0.89
CA LEU A 16 -3.32 -18.33 -1.46
C LEU A 16 -3.85 -17.32 -2.48
N LEU A 17 -4.73 -17.74 -3.40
CA LEU A 17 -5.29 -16.86 -4.42
C LEU A 17 -6.10 -15.70 -3.83
N PHE A 18 -6.79 -15.92 -2.71
CA PHE A 18 -7.59 -14.90 -2.04
C PHE A 18 -6.74 -13.97 -1.16
N PHE A 19 -5.83 -14.50 -0.34
CA PHE A 19 -5.04 -13.71 0.60
C PHE A 19 -3.87 -12.97 -0.05
N PHE A 20 -3.28 -13.53 -1.10
CA PHE A 20 -2.17 -12.89 -1.82
C PHE A 20 -2.48 -11.46 -2.27
N PRO A 21 -3.58 -11.18 -3.00
CA PRO A 21 -3.92 -9.81 -3.40
C PRO A 21 -4.28 -8.92 -2.21
N ILE A 22 -4.93 -9.45 -1.17
CA ILE A 22 -5.26 -8.69 0.04
C ILE A 22 -4.00 -8.12 0.70
N ILE A 23 -2.91 -8.86 0.66
CA ILE A 23 -1.61 -8.41 1.18
C ILE A 23 -0.91 -7.52 0.15
N VAL A 24 -0.75 -7.94 -1.10
CA VAL A 24 0.09 -7.23 -2.09
C VAL A 24 -0.50 -5.89 -2.52
N VAL A 25 -1.82 -5.81 -2.71
CA VAL A 25 -2.49 -4.61 -3.23
C VAL A 25 -2.24 -3.38 -2.34
N PRO A 26 -2.43 -3.39 -1.00
CA PRO A 26 -2.17 -2.21 -0.19
C PRO A 26 -0.69 -1.76 -0.30
N TYR A 27 0.27 -2.69 -0.25
CA TYR A 27 1.70 -2.34 -0.44
C TYR A 27 1.97 -1.73 -1.81
N TRP A 28 1.37 -2.27 -2.87
CA TRP A 28 1.47 -1.74 -4.23
C TRP A 28 1.00 -0.27 -4.30
N PHE A 29 -0.10 0.06 -3.63
CA PHE A 29 -0.61 1.43 -3.57
C PHE A 29 0.25 2.36 -2.69
N ILE A 30 0.80 1.85 -1.58
CA ILE A 30 1.72 2.62 -0.72
C ILE A 30 2.97 3.00 -1.51
N PHE A 31 3.61 2.05 -2.20
CA PHE A 31 4.82 2.34 -2.97
C PHE A 31 4.55 3.33 -4.13
N LYS A 32 3.38 3.23 -4.79
CA LYS A 32 2.95 4.27 -5.76
C LYS A 32 2.91 5.67 -5.15
N LYS A 33 2.34 5.82 -3.95
CA LYS A 33 2.24 7.11 -3.26
C LYS A 33 3.60 7.63 -2.80
N ALA A 34 4.47 6.73 -2.33
CA ALA A 34 5.82 7.05 -1.90
C ALA A 34 6.79 7.35 -3.08
N GLY A 35 6.35 7.17 -4.34
CA GLY A 35 7.16 7.47 -5.52
C GLY A 35 8.06 6.32 -5.98
N PHE A 36 7.82 5.11 -5.47
CA PHE A 36 8.57 3.90 -5.79
C PHE A 36 7.85 3.07 -6.88
N PRO A 37 8.58 2.26 -7.67
CA PRO A 37 8.00 1.29 -8.58
C PRO A 37 7.03 0.36 -7.82
N PRO A 38 5.80 0.12 -8.30
CA PRO A 38 4.86 -0.69 -7.53
C PRO A 38 5.28 -2.17 -7.41
N ALA A 39 6.08 -2.65 -8.38
CA ALA A 39 6.58 -4.02 -8.45
C ALA A 39 7.46 -4.41 -7.26
N ILE A 40 8.08 -3.45 -6.54
CA ILE A 40 8.82 -3.78 -5.31
C ILE A 40 7.92 -4.24 -4.16
N SER A 41 6.59 -4.15 -4.29
CA SER A 41 5.67 -4.85 -3.38
C SER A 41 5.79 -6.36 -3.41
N LEU A 42 6.29 -6.96 -4.49
CA LEU A 42 6.56 -8.40 -4.52
C LEU A 42 7.74 -8.79 -3.60
N LEU A 43 8.63 -7.87 -3.21
CA LEU A 43 9.69 -8.18 -2.26
C LEU A 43 9.15 -8.43 -0.84
N MET A 44 7.88 -8.09 -0.57
CA MET A 44 7.18 -8.37 0.69
C MET A 44 7.20 -9.86 1.06
N PHE A 45 7.24 -10.77 0.08
CA PHE A 45 7.25 -12.22 0.31
C PHE A 45 8.53 -12.71 1.00
N PHE A 46 9.61 -11.93 0.94
CA PHE A 46 10.88 -12.25 1.57
C PHE A 46 11.02 -11.45 2.87
N PRO A 47 11.06 -12.09 4.06
CA PRO A 47 10.98 -11.38 5.34
C PRO A 47 12.12 -10.36 5.54
N LEU A 48 13.34 -10.68 5.08
CA LEU A 48 14.48 -9.76 5.18
C LEU A 48 14.38 -8.57 4.21
N LEU A 49 14.00 -8.81 2.96
CA LEU A 49 13.80 -7.74 1.97
C LEU A 49 12.61 -6.87 2.36
N ASN A 50 11.60 -7.46 2.99
CA ASN A 50 10.47 -6.72 3.50
C ASN A 50 10.88 -5.74 4.59
N LEU A 51 11.69 -6.17 5.56
CA LEU A 51 12.20 -5.26 6.59
C LEU A 51 13.05 -4.12 5.99
N LEU A 52 13.91 -4.47 5.03
CA LEU A 52 14.77 -3.51 4.34
C LEU A 52 13.95 -2.47 3.56
N ILE A 53 12.97 -2.89 2.76
CA ILE A 53 12.15 -1.98 1.95
C ILE A 53 11.30 -1.06 2.84
N LEU A 54 10.78 -1.58 3.96
CA LEU A 54 10.05 -0.78 4.93
C LEU A 54 10.94 0.29 5.55
N TYR A 55 12.20 -0.04 5.88
CA TYR A 55 13.16 0.94 6.37
C TYR A 55 13.44 2.02 5.32
N ILE A 56 13.72 1.63 4.07
CA ILE A 56 13.95 2.57 2.97
C ILE A 56 12.75 3.52 2.80
N VAL A 57 11.52 2.99 2.78
CA VAL A 57 10.31 3.80 2.58
C VAL A 57 10.01 4.69 3.78
N ALA A 58 10.23 4.21 5.00
CA ALA A 58 10.03 4.99 6.21
C ALA A 58 10.92 6.24 6.25
N PHE A 59 12.17 6.13 5.82
CA PHE A 59 13.13 7.26 5.77
C PHE A 59 13.21 7.95 4.40
N SER A 60 12.44 7.51 3.41
CA SER A 60 12.38 8.18 2.11
C SER A 60 11.70 9.54 2.20
N ARG A 61 11.87 10.39 1.18
CA ARG A 61 11.14 11.67 1.10
C ARG A 61 9.73 11.42 0.55
N TRP A 62 8.72 11.69 1.37
CA TRP A 62 7.32 11.57 0.96
C TRP A 62 6.88 12.84 0.21
N LYS A 63 6.03 12.66 -0.81
CA LYS A 63 5.37 13.78 -1.50
C LYS A 63 4.30 14.37 -0.59
N VAL A 64 4.71 15.26 0.30
CA VAL A 64 3.82 16.08 1.12
C VAL A 64 3.66 17.44 0.47
N VAL A 65 2.44 17.97 0.43
CA VAL A 65 2.22 19.39 0.16
C VAL A 65 2.57 20.12 1.47
N PRO A 66 3.55 21.04 1.49
CA PRO A 66 3.79 21.91 2.62
C PRO A 66 2.49 22.60 3.02
N ALA A 67 2.13 22.56 4.31
CA ALA A 67 0.91 23.21 4.81
C ALA A 67 0.85 24.72 4.48
N GLU A 68 2.01 25.32 4.22
CA GLU A 68 2.18 26.73 3.82
C GLU A 68 1.86 26.99 2.35
N GLN A 69 1.93 25.97 1.48
CA GLN A 69 1.57 26.07 0.06
C GLN A 69 0.07 25.92 -0.18
N ILE A 70 -0.74 25.70 0.86
CA ILE A 70 -2.18 25.90 0.79
C ILE A 70 -2.37 27.42 0.64
N PRO A 71 -2.81 27.94 -0.52
CA PRO A 71 -3.08 29.35 -0.65
C PRO A 71 -4.10 29.71 0.43
N GLN A 72 -3.77 30.69 1.28
CA GLN A 72 -4.64 31.21 2.35
C GLN A 72 -6.06 31.57 1.86
N HIS A 73 -6.26 31.66 0.54
CA HIS A 73 -7.51 31.98 -0.12
C HIS A 73 -8.51 30.81 -0.20
N GLN A 74 -8.13 29.58 0.18
CA GLN A 74 -9.05 28.42 0.08
C GLN A 74 -9.82 28.11 1.37
N TYR A 75 -9.56 28.81 2.47
CA TYR A 75 -10.41 28.74 3.68
C TYR A 75 -11.34 29.95 3.75
N SER A 76 -12.21 30.10 2.74
CA SER A 76 -13.38 30.97 2.85
C SER A 76 -14.34 30.31 3.83
N TYR A 77 -14.22 30.61 5.12
CA TYR A 77 -15.28 30.26 6.07
C TYR A 77 -16.57 30.91 5.55
N PRO A 78 -17.65 30.15 5.32
CA PRO A 78 -18.94 30.77 5.06
C PRO A 78 -19.25 31.69 6.24
N PRO A 79 -19.75 32.93 6.00
CA PRO A 79 -20.13 33.81 7.08
C PRO A 79 -21.08 33.04 7.99
N ALA A 80 -20.82 33.07 9.30
CA ALA A 80 -21.65 32.37 10.28
C ALA A 80 -23.12 32.72 10.00
N PRO A 81 -24.04 31.74 9.96
CA PRO A 81 -25.46 32.04 9.82
C PRO A 81 -25.83 33.08 10.86
N GLN A 82 -26.26 34.25 10.41
CA GLN A 82 -26.74 35.30 11.28
C GLN A 82 -28.03 34.77 11.90
N MET A 83 -27.96 34.31 13.15
CA MET A 83 -29.13 33.96 13.95
C MET A 83 -29.88 35.21 14.35
#